data_AF-A0A0K0L4B9-F1
#
_entry.id   AF-A0A0K0L4B9-F1
#
_cell.length_a   1.000
_cell.length_b   1.000
_cell.length_c   1.000
_cell.angle_alpha   90.00
_cell.angle_beta   90.00
_cell.angle_gamma   90.00
#
_symmetry.space_group_name_H-M   'P 1'
#
loop_
_entity.id
_entity.type
_entity.pdbx_description
1 polymer ?
#
loop_
_entity_poly.entity_id
_entity_poly.type
_entity_poly.pdbx_seq_one_letter_code
_entity_poly.pdbx_strand_id
1 'polypeptide(L)' 'KLRKRQMRNFFLSLMVSQGVPMIHMGDEYGHTKGGNNNTYCHDNYLNYFQWDKKEESSSDFFRFCSL' A
#
# COMPACT_ATOMS: atom_id res chain seq x y z
N LYS A 1 5.25 -0.27 -14.90
CA LYS A 1 6.69 -0.23 -14.50
C LYS A 1 7.04 1.01 -13.67
N LEU A 2 6.74 2.23 -14.12
CA LEU A 2 7.06 3.47 -13.36
C LEU A 2 6.38 3.55 -11.98
N ARG A 3 5.06 3.32 -11.91
CA ARG A 3 4.31 3.38 -10.64
C ARG A 3 4.86 2.42 -9.57
N LYS A 4 5.15 1.17 -9.95
CA LYS A 4 5.78 0.18 -9.04
C LYS A 4 7.13 0.66 -8.47
N ARG A 5 7.94 1.36 -9.27
CA ARG A 5 9.19 1.98 -8.79
C ARG A 5 8.92 3.12 -7.81
N GLN A 6 7.96 3.99 -8.12
CA GLN A 6 7.61 5.10 -7.24
C GLN A 6 7.08 4.63 -5.88
N MET A 7 6.24 3.58 -5.85
CA MET A 7 5.76 2.99 -4.60
C MET A 7 6.93 2.51 -3.73
N ARG A 8 7.92 1.83 -4.31
CA ARG A 8 9.13 1.40 -3.58
C ARG A 8 9.98 2.57 -3.10
N ASN A 9 10.12 3.61 -3.93
CA ASN A 9 10.87 4.82 -3.56
C ASN A 9 10.25 5.50 -2.32
N PHE A 10 8.93 5.70 -2.30
CA PHE A 10 8.25 6.31 -1.16
C PHE A 10 8.31 5.43 0.09
N PHE A 11 8.11 4.12 -0.06
CA PHE A 11 8.24 3.19 1.05
C PHE A 11 9.65 3.20 1.65
N LEU A 12 10.69 3.18 0.81
CA LEU A 12 12.08 3.25 1.25
C LEU A 12 12.39 4.58 1.95
N SER A 13 11.92 5.70 1.42
CA SER A 13 12.07 7.00 2.07
C SER A 13 11.43 7.03 3.45
N LEU A 14 10.25 6.41 3.63
CA LEU A 14 9.57 6.30 4.92
C LEU A 14 10.39 5.45 5.92
N MET A 15 10.93 4.31 5.48
CA MET A 15 11.65 3.37 6.35
C MET A 15 13.07 3.82 6.73
N VAL A 16 13.73 4.61 5.88
CA VAL A 16 15.11 5.07 6.13
C VAL A 16 15.16 6.42 6.87
N SER A 17 14.05 7.17 6.88
CA SER A 17 13.97 8.46 7.58
C SER A 17 14.05 8.29 9.09
N GLN A 18 14.62 9.28 9.77
CA GLN A 18 14.69 9.30 11.23
C GLN A 18 13.30 9.45 11.85
N GLY A 19 12.97 8.61 12.84
CA GLY A 19 11.68 8.62 13.54
C GLY A 19 11.04 7.24 13.59
N VAL A 20 9.74 7.20 13.91
CA VAL A 20 8.93 5.97 13.91
C VAL A 20 8.04 5.98 12.67
N PRO A 21 8.22 5.05 11.72
CA PRO A 21 7.42 4.99 10.52
C PRO A 21 5.99 4.53 10.83
N MET A 22 5.01 5.05 10.08
CA MET A 22 3.62 4.62 10.12
C MET A 22 3.16 4.28 8.70
N ILE A 23 2.55 3.10 8.54
CA ILE A 23 2.02 2.62 7.26
C ILE A 23 0.50 2.68 7.28
N HIS A 24 -0.12 3.13 6.19
CA HIS A 24 -1.57 3.08 6.04
C HIS A 24 -2.02 1.69 5.57
N MET A 25 -3.15 1.22 6.07
CA MET A 25 -3.67 -0.11 5.76
C MET A 25 -3.78 -0.36 4.25
N GLY A 26 -3.14 -1.41 3.77
CA GLY A 26 -3.20 -1.86 2.37
C GLY A 26 -2.15 -1.22 1.46
N ASP A 27 -1.40 -0.22 1.95
CA ASP A 27 -0.28 0.34 1.19
C ASP A 27 0.79 -0.71 0.89
N GLU A 28 0.91 -1.76 1.72
CA GLU A 28 1.91 -2.82 1.60
C GLU A 28 1.70 -3.77 0.41
N TYR A 29 0.49 -3.84 -0.15
CA TYR A 29 0.20 -4.58 -1.39
C TYR A 29 -0.25 -3.67 -2.55
N GLY A 30 -0.37 -2.36 -2.30
CA GLY A 30 -0.78 -1.37 -3.29
C GLY A 30 -2.30 -1.22 -3.42
N HIS A 31 -3.01 -1.15 -2.30
CA HIS A 31 -4.45 -0.94 -2.24
C HIS A 31 -4.88 0.29 -3.06
N THR A 32 -6.05 0.18 -3.70
CA THR A 32 -6.59 1.26 -4.53
C THR A 32 -8.02 1.58 -4.12
N LYS A 33 -8.28 2.89 -3.95
CA LYS A 33 -9.60 3.46 -3.69
C LYS A 33 -10.23 4.03 -4.97
N GLY A 34 -9.76 3.60 -6.15
CA GLY A 34 -10.27 4.08 -7.44
C GLY A 34 -10.02 5.57 -7.72
N GLY A 35 -9.05 6.18 -7.03
CA GLY A 35 -8.76 7.62 -7.11
C GLY A 35 -9.54 8.49 -6.12
N ASN A 36 -10.43 7.90 -5.31
CA ASN A 36 -11.07 8.63 -4.21
C ASN A 36 -10.09 8.83 -3.05
N ASN A 37 -9.74 10.08 -2.75
CA ASN A 37 -8.83 10.45 -1.66
C ASN A 37 -9.56 10.71 -0.33
N ASN A 38 -10.89 10.66 -0.30
CA ASN A 38 -11.70 10.90 0.89
C ASN A 38 -12.84 9.87 1.01
N THR A 39 -12.51 8.67 1.48
CA THR A 39 -13.45 7.55 1.56
C THR A 39 -14.23 7.48 2.88
N TYR A 40 -14.41 8.58 3.61
CA TYR A 40 -14.94 8.57 4.98
C TYR A 40 -16.32 7.91 5.15
N CYS A 41 -17.21 8.01 4.16
CA CYS A 41 -18.60 7.54 4.24
C CYS A 41 -18.85 6.20 3.54
N HIS A 42 -17.80 5.48 3.14
CA HIS A 42 -17.93 4.23 2.39
C HIS A 42 -17.67 3.00 3.26
N ASP A 43 -18.71 2.28 3.62
CA ASP A 43 -18.61 0.95 4.26
C ASP A 43 -18.63 -0.15 3.19
N ASN A 44 -17.54 -0.26 2.43
CA ASN A 44 -17.40 -1.24 1.36
C ASN A 44 -15.93 -1.54 1.05
N TYR A 45 -15.71 -2.31 -0.03
CA TYR A 45 -14.39 -2.75 -0.50
C TYR A 45 -13.33 -1.62 -0.63
N LEU A 46 -13.73 -0.35 -0.78
CA LEU A 46 -12.79 0.78 -0.81
C LEU A 46 -12.02 0.92 0.51
N ASN A 47 -12.66 0.64 1.64
CA ASN A 47 -12.07 0.74 2.98
C ASN A 47 -11.75 -0.61 3.61
N TYR A 48 -12.19 -1.71 3.03
CA TYR A 48 -11.86 -3.05 3.53
C TYR A 48 -10.46 -3.47 3.09
N PHE A 49 -9.82 -4.26 3.95
CA PHE A 49 -8.60 -4.97 3.61
C PHE A 49 -8.91 -6.04 2.56
N GLN A 50 -8.24 -5.99 1.41
CA GLN A 50 -8.50 -6.92 0.30
C GLN A 50 -7.48 -8.07 0.32
N TRP A 51 -7.76 -9.09 1.13
CA TRP A 51 -6.90 -10.28 1.29
C TRP A 51 -6.62 -10.99 -0.04
N ASP A 52 -7.65 -11.16 -0.87
CA ASP A 52 -7.54 -11.81 -2.18
C ASP A 52 -6.52 -11.07 -3.08
N LYS A 53 -6.52 -9.72 -3.04
CA LYS A 53 -5.57 -8.91 -3.81
C LYS A 53 -4.17 -8.93 -3.24
N LYS A 54 -4.02 -9.10 -1.93
CA LYS A 54 -2.70 -9.31 -1.31
C LYS A 54 -2.08 -10.61 -1.83
N GLU A 55 -2.88 -11.67 -2.00
CA GLU A 55 -2.41 -12.95 -2.53
C GLU A 55 -2.15 -12.90 -4.05
N GLU A 56 -2.97 -12.16 -4.79
CA GLU A 56 -2.87 -12.03 -6.26
C GLU A 56 -1.76 -11.06 -6.72
N SER A 57 -1.55 -9.97 -5.97
CA SER A 57 -0.50 -8.99 -6.26
C SER A 57 0.85 -9.68 -6.13
N SER A 58 1.55 -9.81 -7.27
CA SER A 58 2.84 -10.50 -7.37
C SER A 58 3.66 -10.26 -6.12
N SER A 59 3.94 -11.34 -5.39
CA SER A 59 4.53 -11.38 -4.04
C SER A 59 5.72 -10.45 -3.83
N ASP A 60 6.39 -10.03 -4.90
CA ASP A 60 7.49 -9.08 -4.97
C ASP A 60 7.27 -7.75 -4.21
N PHE A 61 6.10 -7.09 -4.30
CA PHE A 61 5.94 -5.81 -3.57
C PHE A 61 5.66 -5.99 -2.08
N PHE A 62 4.74 -6.89 -1.72
CA PHE A 62 4.47 -7.21 -0.31
C PHE A 62 5.74 -7.76 0.38
N ARG A 63 6.51 -8.60 -0.33
CA ARG A 63 7.82 -9.08 0.13
C ARG A 63 8.80 -7.93 0.36
N PHE A 64 8.88 -6.97 -0.57
CA PHE A 64 9.73 -5.79 -0.40
C PHE A 64 9.39 -5.00 0.87
N CYS A 65 8.10 -4.88 1.21
CA CYS A 65 7.65 -4.18 2.40
C CYS A 65 7.81 -4.97 3.72
N SER A 66 8.03 -6.29 3.63
CA SER A 66 8.12 -7.18 4.80
C SER A 66 9.56 -7.56 5.19
N LEU A 67 10.56 -7.09 4.44
CA LEU A 67 11.99 -7.28 4.74
C LEU A 67 12.45 -6.29 5.81
#